data_AF-A0A1I6NUF6-F1
#
_entry.id   AF-A0A1I6NUF6-F1
#
_cell.length_a   1.000
_cell.length_b   1.000
_cell.length_c   1.000
_cell.angle_alpha   90.00
_cell.angle_beta   90.00
_cell.angle_gamma   90.00
#
_symmetry.space_group_name_H-M   'P 1'
#
loop_
_entity.id
_entity.type
_entity.pdbx_description
1 polymer ?
#
loop_
_entity_poly.entity_id
_entity_poly.type
_entity_poly.pdbx_seq_one_letter_code
_entity_poly.pdbx_strand_id
1 'polypeptide(L)'
;MENETIFDRIAQIIEIECNGVPAQFAKKIGSKDQTVRNIVVNRRSYPGYEILLKIIQSIDWLNPDWLITGRGEMRKGHDKSNQVITEPEAHYETDINRQLINIIDSQQRTIENLTSYKKTDK
;
A
#
# COMPACT_ATOMS: atom_id res chain seq x y z
N MET A 1 -17.48 24.21 3.79
CA MET A 1 -17.06 23.37 2.65
C MET A 1 -17.68 22.02 2.89
N GLU A 2 -18.45 21.51 1.93
CA GLU A 2 -19.07 20.18 2.03
C GLU A 2 -18.00 19.12 2.31
N ASN A 3 -18.29 18.21 3.23
CA ASN A 3 -17.42 17.08 3.52
C ASN A 3 -17.46 16.14 2.31
N GLU A 4 -16.37 16.10 1.55
CA GLU A 4 -16.20 15.22 0.40
C GLU A 4 -16.30 13.74 0.83
N THR A 5 -17.21 12.98 0.21
CA THR A 5 -17.40 11.55 0.49
C THR A 5 -16.52 10.69 -0.41
N ILE A 6 -16.39 9.40 -0.08
CA ILE A 6 -15.71 8.45 -0.95
C ILE A 6 -16.39 8.31 -2.33
N PHE A 7 -17.70 8.57 -2.40
CA PHE A 7 -18.43 8.58 -3.67
C PHE A 7 -17.98 9.74 -4.55
N ASP A 8 -17.78 10.92 -3.98
CA ASP A 8 -17.28 12.11 -4.68
C ASP A 8 -15.86 11.89 -5.19
N ARG A 9 -14.99 11.30 -4.35
CA ARG A 9 -13.60 11.00 -4.73
C ARG A 9 -13.51 10.01 -5.88
N ILE A 10 -14.28 8.94 -5.84
CA ILE A 10 -14.31 7.97 -6.95
C ILE A 10 -14.90 8.63 -8.21
N ALA A 11 -15.92 9.49 -8.09
CA ALA A 11 -16.45 10.22 -9.24
C ALA A 11 -15.39 11.13 -9.89
N GLN A 12 -14.57 11.83 -9.10
CA GLN A 12 -13.48 12.66 -9.64
C GLN A 12 -12.41 11.83 -10.35
N ILE A 13 -12.07 10.66 -9.81
CA ILE A 13 -11.15 9.74 -10.47
C ILE A 13 -11.71 9.29 -11.83
N ILE A 14 -13.02 8.98 -11.91
CA ILE A 14 -13.69 8.61 -13.16
C ILE A 14 -13.67 9.77 -14.16
N GLU A 15 -13.84 11.00 -13.68
CA GLU A 15 -13.76 12.20 -14.52
C GLU A 15 -12.38 12.32 -15.18
N ILE A 16 -11.31 12.17 -14.40
CA ILE A 16 -9.94 12.29 -14.88
C ILE A 16 -9.54 11.14 -15.82
N GLU A 17 -9.88 9.89 -15.45
CA GLU A 17 -9.40 8.70 -16.18
C GLU A 17 -10.26 8.31 -17.38
N CYS A 18 -11.55 8.68 -17.38
CA CYS A 18 -12.55 8.14 -18.29
C CYS A 18 -13.61 9.17 -18.72
N ASN A 19 -13.33 10.47 -18.58
CA ASN A 19 -14.23 11.56 -18.97
C ASN A 19 -15.64 11.40 -18.38
N GLY A 20 -15.71 10.95 -17.13
CA GLY A 20 -16.97 10.79 -16.41
C GLY A 20 -17.77 9.54 -16.78
N VAL A 21 -17.24 8.65 -17.65
CA VAL A 21 -17.98 7.47 -18.14
C VAL A 21 -17.75 6.25 -17.23
N PRO A 22 -18.74 5.83 -16.40
CA PRO A 22 -18.53 4.76 -15.41
C PRO A 22 -18.27 3.39 -16.04
N ALA A 23 -18.86 3.13 -17.21
CA ALA A 23 -18.68 1.88 -17.94
C ALA A 23 -17.24 1.71 -18.47
N GLN A 24 -16.59 2.80 -18.88
CA GLN A 24 -15.19 2.76 -19.31
C GLN A 24 -14.29 2.54 -18.10
N PHE A 25 -14.57 3.23 -17.00
CA PHE A 25 -13.83 3.06 -15.75
C PHE A 25 -13.92 1.63 -15.21
N ALA A 26 -15.11 1.04 -15.24
CA ALA A 26 -15.32 -0.36 -14.83
C ALA A 26 -14.45 -1.32 -15.65
N LYS A 27 -14.36 -1.12 -16.98
CA LYS A 27 -13.46 -1.90 -17.84
C LYS A 27 -11.99 -1.69 -17.47
N LYS A 28 -11.57 -0.43 -17.26
CA LYS A 28 -10.20 -0.07 -16.90
C LYS A 28 -9.73 -0.76 -15.62
N ILE A 29 -10.56 -0.78 -14.57
CA ILE A 29 -10.21 -1.38 -13.27
C ILE A 29 -10.56 -2.87 -13.16
N GLY A 30 -11.05 -3.51 -14.23
CA GLY A 30 -11.46 -4.92 -14.19
C GLY A 30 -12.65 -5.20 -13.26
N SER A 31 -13.68 -4.34 -13.29
CA SER A 31 -14.92 -4.47 -12.51
C SER A 31 -16.17 -4.49 -13.41
N LYS A 32 -17.33 -4.84 -12.83
CA LYS A 32 -18.62 -4.79 -13.52
C LYS A 32 -19.16 -3.35 -13.53
N ASP A 33 -19.71 -2.91 -14.66
CA ASP A 33 -20.30 -1.56 -14.82
C ASP A 33 -21.33 -1.25 -13.73
N GLN A 34 -22.23 -2.19 -13.45
CA GLN A 34 -23.25 -2.04 -12.41
C GLN A 34 -22.65 -1.75 -11.02
N THR A 35 -21.51 -2.37 -10.69
CA THR A 35 -20.83 -2.15 -9.40
C THR A 35 -20.34 -0.71 -9.28
N VAL A 36 -19.69 -0.20 -10.33
CA VAL A 36 -19.21 1.20 -10.36
C VAL A 36 -20.39 2.17 -10.29
N ARG A 37 -21.46 1.96 -11.08
CA ARG A 37 -22.66 2.82 -11.04
C ARG A 37 -23.35 2.82 -9.68
N ASN A 38 -23.41 1.68 -8.99
CA ASN A 38 -23.99 1.61 -7.65
C ASN A 38 -23.23 2.46 -6.62
N ILE A 39 -21.91 2.62 -6.82
CA ILE A 39 -21.06 3.48 -5.99
C ILE A 39 -21.25 4.95 -6.38
N VAL A 40 -21.02 5.33 -7.64
CA VAL A 40 -20.89 6.75 -8.00
C VAL A 40 -22.18 7.41 -8.48
N VAL A 41 -23.03 6.69 -9.20
CA VAL A 41 -24.30 7.23 -9.74
C VAL A 41 -25.40 7.10 -8.69
N ASN A 42 -25.57 5.90 -8.15
CA ASN A 42 -26.67 5.61 -7.25
C ASN A 42 -26.34 5.93 -5.79
N ARG A 43 -25.05 5.95 -5.42
CA ARG A 43 -24.56 6.17 -4.05
C ARG A 43 -25.21 5.24 -3.02
N ARG A 44 -25.48 3.99 -3.42
CA ARG A 44 -26.15 2.97 -2.58
C ARG A 44 -25.21 1.93 -2.01
N SER A 45 -23.95 1.90 -2.46
CA SER A 45 -22.99 0.87 -2.08
C SER A 45 -21.63 1.49 -1.84
N TYR A 46 -21.14 1.41 -0.61
CA TYR A 46 -19.76 1.76 -0.32
C TYR A 46 -18.81 0.81 -1.05
N PRO A 47 -17.67 1.31 -1.57
CA PRO A 47 -16.68 0.45 -2.20
C PRO A 47 -16.08 -0.49 -1.15
N GLY A 48 -16.22 -1.80 -1.35
CA GLY A 48 -15.50 -2.79 -0.56
C GLY A 48 -14.01 -2.83 -0.90
N TYR A 49 -13.24 -3.60 -0.11
CA TYR A 49 -11.79 -3.77 -0.29
C TYR A 49 -11.37 -4.06 -1.74
N GLU A 50 -12.03 -5.02 -2.39
CA GLU A 50 -11.73 -5.42 -3.78
C GLU A 50 -11.83 -4.26 -4.78
N ILE A 51 -12.80 -3.36 -4.60
CA ILE A 51 -12.95 -2.20 -5.50
C ILE A 51 -11.86 -1.19 -5.23
N LEU A 52 -11.55 -0.92 -3.95
CA LEU A 52 -10.47 0.01 -3.58
C LEU A 52 -9.12 -0.49 -4.11
N LEU A 53 -8.82 -1.77 -3.93
CA LEU A 53 -7.58 -2.38 -4.41
C LEU A 53 -7.46 -2.26 -5.93
N LYS A 54 -8.52 -2.59 -6.67
CA LYS A 54 -8.55 -2.46 -8.14
C LYS A 54 -8.33 -1.02 -8.60
N ILE A 55 -8.93 -0.04 -7.95
CA ILE A 55 -8.72 1.38 -8.26
C ILE A 55 -7.26 1.76 -8.03
N ILE A 56 -6.70 1.44 -6.85
CA ILE A 56 -5.32 1.78 -6.48
C ILE A 56 -4.30 1.12 -7.41
N GLN A 57 -4.53 -0.12 -7.82
CA GLN A 57 -3.65 -0.86 -8.73
C GLN A 57 -3.73 -0.40 -10.19
N SER A 58 -4.83 0.25 -10.59
CA SER A 58 -5.05 0.67 -11.98
C SER A 58 -4.67 2.13 -12.27
N ILE A 59 -4.31 2.90 -11.23
CA ILE A 59 -4.14 4.36 -11.31
C ILE A 59 -2.86 4.78 -10.58
N ASP A 60 -1.78 4.87 -11.33
CA ASP A 60 -0.43 5.07 -10.78
C ASP A 60 -0.26 6.39 -10.02
N TRP A 61 -0.92 7.45 -10.46
CA TRP A 61 -0.80 8.78 -9.87
C TRP A 61 -1.63 8.98 -8.59
N LEU A 62 -2.54 8.06 -8.27
CA LEU A 62 -3.51 8.24 -7.20
C LEU A 62 -2.88 8.03 -5.82
N ASN A 63 -3.12 8.96 -4.90
CA ASN A 63 -2.79 8.79 -3.49
C ASN A 63 -3.87 7.93 -2.79
N PRO A 64 -3.55 6.73 -2.28
CA PRO A 64 -4.50 5.86 -1.59
C PRO A 64 -5.06 6.48 -0.31
N ASP A 65 -4.26 7.26 0.43
CA ASP A 65 -4.67 7.89 1.69
C ASP A 65 -5.78 8.92 1.45
N TRP A 66 -5.65 9.71 0.37
CA TRP A 66 -6.70 10.64 -0.03
C TRP A 66 -7.97 9.91 -0.43
N LEU A 67 -7.87 8.85 -1.23
CA LEU A 67 -9.04 8.07 -1.65
C LEU A 67 -9.83 7.54 -0.45
N ILE A 68 -9.14 6.93 0.51
CA ILE A 68 -9.78 6.25 1.64
C ILE A 68 -10.26 7.27 2.67
N THR A 69 -9.41 8.23 3.02
CA THR A 69 -9.62 9.07 4.21
C THR A 69 -10.13 10.48 3.90
N GLY A 70 -10.01 10.92 2.64
CA GLY A 70 -10.28 12.31 2.24
C GLY A 70 -9.23 13.31 2.73
N ARG A 71 -8.11 12.85 3.28
CA ARG A 71 -7.02 13.71 3.77
C ARG A 71 -5.85 13.73 2.80
N GLY A 72 -5.13 14.85 2.77
CA GLY A 72 -3.98 15.05 1.89
C GLY A 72 -4.39 15.36 0.46
N GLU A 73 -3.44 15.23 -0.47
CA GLU A 73 -3.68 15.51 -1.89
C GLU A 73 -4.11 14.26 -2.66
N MET A 74 -4.96 14.45 -3.66
CA MET A 74 -5.44 13.38 -4.55
C MET A 74 -4.30 12.71 -5.31
N ARG A 75 -3.34 13.49 -5.82
CA ARG A 75 -2.20 12.96 -6.55
C ARG A 75 -1.08 12.63 -5.57
N LYS A 76 -0.33 11.57 -5.86
CA LYS A 76 0.97 11.34 -5.20
C LYS A 76 1.83 12.59 -5.44
N GLY A 77 2.29 13.22 -4.37
CA GLY A 77 3.25 14.30 -4.48
C GLY A 77 4.53 13.78 -5.12
N HIS A 78 4.97 14.39 -6.22
CA HIS A 78 6.39 14.34 -6.57
C HIS A 78 7.06 15.33 -5.62
N ASP A 79 7.48 14.88 -4.44
CA ASP A 79 8.25 15.72 -3.54
C ASP A 79 9.56 16.11 -4.23
N LYS A 80 9.58 17.32 -4.81
CA LYS A 80 10.80 18.10 -5.09
C LYS A 80 11.37 18.71 -3.80
N SER A 81 11.33 17.96 -2.72
CA SER A 81 12.04 18.29 -1.49
C SER A 81 12.53 16.98 -0.89
N ASN A 82 13.78 16.64 -1.18
CA ASN A 82 14.80 15.98 -0.33
C ASN A 82 14.37 15.13 0.89
N GLN A 83 13.20 14.50 0.87
CA GLN A 83 12.81 13.42 1.75
C GLN A 83 13.32 12.19 1.03
N VAL A 84 14.34 11.57 1.62
CA VAL A 84 14.74 10.22 1.28
C VAL A 84 13.45 9.39 1.38
N ILE A 85 12.87 9.05 0.23
CA ILE A 85 11.89 7.98 0.14
C ILE A 85 12.72 6.74 0.42
N THR A 86 12.90 6.40 1.69
CA THR A 86 13.09 5.01 2.02
C THR A 86 11.81 4.36 1.49
N GLU A 87 11.96 3.42 0.56
CA GLU A 87 10.94 2.43 0.30
C GLU A 87 10.36 2.00 1.66
N PRO A 88 9.07 1.67 1.78
CA PRO A 88 8.62 0.98 2.96
C PRO A 88 9.43 -0.31 3.02
N GLU A 89 10.55 -0.28 3.76
CA GLU A 89 11.30 -1.45 4.15
C GLU A 89 10.22 -2.30 4.80
N ALA A 90 9.84 -3.34 4.06
CA ALA A 90 9.32 -4.56 4.60
C ALA A 90 9.71 -4.69 6.07
N HIS A 91 8.89 -4.23 7.01
CA HIS A 91 9.24 -4.29 8.44
C HIS A 91 9.44 -5.76 8.88
N TYR A 92 8.90 -6.69 8.08
CA TYR A 92 9.18 -8.12 8.12
C TYR A 92 10.65 -8.48 7.81
N GLU A 93 11.31 -7.84 6.84
CA GLU A 93 12.73 -8.08 6.57
C GLU A 93 13.62 -7.55 7.69
N THR A 94 13.34 -6.38 8.26
CA THR A 94 14.12 -5.82 9.38
C THR A 94 14.02 -6.72 10.62
N ASP A 95 12.84 -7.26 10.91
CA ASP A 95 12.62 -8.17 12.05
C ASP A 95 13.27 -9.54 11.85
N ILE A 96 13.18 -10.12 10.64
CA ILE A 96 13.86 -11.38 10.30
C ILE A 96 15.38 -11.22 10.40
N ASN A 97 15.94 -10.15 9.84
CA ASN A 97 17.38 -9.89 9.89
C ASN A 97 17.87 -9.71 11.34
N ARG A 98 17.10 -9.02 12.18
CA ARG A 98 17.41 -8.90 13.61
C ARG A 98 17.40 -10.26 14.32
N GLN A 99 16.43 -11.11 14.03
CA GLN A 99 16.36 -12.46 14.59
C GLN A 99 17.54 -13.32 14.12
N LEU A 100 17.90 -13.25 12.83
CA LEU A 100 19.04 -13.97 12.27
C LEU A 100 20.36 -13.55 12.93
N ILE A 101 20.58 -12.25 13.13
CA ILE A 101 21.78 -11.74 13.83
C ILE A 101 21.87 -12.33 15.24
N ASN A 102 20.78 -12.30 16.01
CA ASN A 102 20.76 -12.84 17.37
C ASN A 102 21.06 -14.35 17.41
N ILE A 103 20.53 -15.11 16.44
CA ILE A 103 20.77 -16.55 16.31
C ILE A 103 22.24 -16.81 15.99
N ILE A 104 22.81 -16.09 15.02
CA ILE A 104 24.21 -16.23 14.61
C ILE A 104 25.14 -15.93 15.79
N ASP A 105 24.90 -14.84 16.52
CA ASP A 105 25.69 -14.47 17.69
C ASP A 105 25.64 -15.55 18.78
N SER A 106 24.47 -16.15 19.01
CA SER A 106 24.32 -17.25 19.96
C SER A 106 25.09 -18.50 19.52
N GLN A 107 25.09 -18.80 18.21
CA GLN A 107 25.85 -19.91 17.64
C GLN A 107 27.35 -19.68 17.76
N GLN A 108 27.85 -18.47 17.49
CA GLN A 108 29.27 -18.14 17.60
C GLN A 108 29.78 -18.29 19.04
N ARG A 109 29.04 -17.77 20.03
CA ARG A 109 29.37 -17.99 21.45
C ARG A 109 29.46 -19.48 21.81
N THR A 110 28.57 -20.30 21.26
CA THR A 110 28.58 -21.75 21.49
C THR A 110 29.81 -22.41 20.86
N ILE A 111 30.17 -22.02 19.64
CA ILE A 111 31.38 -22.49 18.95
C ILE A 111 32.64 -22.09 19.72
N GLU A 112 32.75 -20.84 20.17
CA GLU A 112 33.88 -20.35 20.96
C GLU A 112 34.07 -21.14 22.25
N ASN A 113 32.98 -21.38 22.98
CA ASN A 113 33.01 -22.21 24.18
C ASN A 113 33.50 -23.62 23.85
N LEU A 114 32.91 -24.30 22.85
CA LEU A 114 33.30 -25.66 22.46
C LEU A 114 34.72 -25.77 21.90
N THR A 115 35.21 -24.72 21.22
CA THR A 115 36.58 -24.66 20.69
C THR A 115 37.61 -24.35 21.77
N SER A 116 37.24 -23.61 22.81
CA SER A 116 38.08 -23.39 23.99
C SER A 116 38.31 -24.69 24.79
N TYR A 117 37.27 -25.53 24.94
CA TYR A 117 37.39 -26.83 25.63
C TYR A 117 38.33 -27.80 24.92
N LYS A 118 38.43 -27.76 23.58
CA LYS A 118 39.36 -28.63 22.82
C LYS A 118 40.85 -28.23 22.92
N LYS A 119 41.17 -27.06 23.48
CA LYS A 119 42.57 -26.61 23.67
C LYS A 119 43.16 -27.02 25.01
N THR A 120 42.34 -27.41 25.99
CA THR A 120 42.78 -27.77 27.35
C THR A 120 43.07 -29.27 27.54
N ASP A 121 42.71 -30.13 26.59
CA ASP A 121 42.96 -31.58 26.63
C ASP A 121 44.26 -32.01 25.89
N LYS A 122 45.31 -31.17 25.92
CA LYS A 122 46.63 -31.50 25.35
C LYS A 122 47.75 -31.29 26.35
#